data_AF-A0A9D3SB15-F1
#
_entry.id   AF-A0A9D3SB15-F1
#
_cell.length_a   1.000
_cell.length_b   1.000
_cell.length_c   1.000
_cell.angle_alpha   90.00
_cell.angle_beta   90.00
_cell.angle_gamma   90.00
#
_symmetry.space_group_name_H-M   'P 1'
#
loop_
_entity.id
_entity.type
_entity.pdbx_description
1 polymer ?
#
loop_
_entity_poly.entity_id
_entity_poly.type
_entity_poly.pdbx_seq_one_letter_code
_entity_poly.pdbx_strand_id
1 'polypeptide(L)'
;MECFLRSCQFVLKGPPKSSPGLHVVLGNEACDLDSMVSSLTFAYFLSKVSGSEKTPVPVLNIPRAEFPLRTDSGFLLRECGLTQDALVFRDEVDLHRLHRAGKLALTLVDHNALPSTDCDLEGAVVEVIDHHQLERMPSPSCLVTVETVGSCATLVTERIMQKAPEVLDQQVAQLLYGTIITDCVNMAPEAGKVTPKDSKYAVLLESRFPDLPPRGALFQSLQNAKFDISGLSTEQMLMKDLKVASGEGLKLAVCIIYMTLEAFLQRRGLQRELCEFCDRHGYSLVITMMVSINEKKELFRQLAVYSSSTIYREEMSRALEKAHSPCLNLSPMCSPCAEVKAYLQGNALASRKEMMPVIRDCLKDWGRRSVHCSNPEDLGELEEQFGSSCGPVTDDESRARPGTASRRYRLFAEESGMEEDSLVPPTPMNSLVEGCPLDRGLPRVSAEAVLERFREVTDEARTEDRPPRGQ
;
A
#
# COMPACT_ATOMS: atom_id res chain seq x y z
N MET A 1 6.01 9.28 -24.85
CA MET A 1 4.92 9.32 -23.84
C MET A 1 4.62 10.74 -23.31
N GLU A 2 5.61 11.52 -22.89
CA GLU A 2 5.38 12.77 -22.12
C GLU A 2 4.42 13.80 -22.77
N CYS A 3 4.60 14.10 -24.06
CA CYS A 3 3.71 15.02 -24.78
C CYS A 3 2.23 14.59 -24.75
N PHE A 4 1.98 13.27 -24.74
CA PHE A 4 0.63 12.72 -24.62
C PHE A 4 0.06 12.94 -23.22
N LEU A 5 0.83 12.66 -22.15
CA LEU A 5 0.35 12.89 -20.78
C LEU A 5 0.02 14.38 -20.53
N ARG A 6 0.88 15.28 -21.03
CA ARG A 6 0.63 16.73 -20.97
C ARG A 6 -0.64 17.14 -21.75
N SER A 7 -0.91 16.53 -22.90
CA SER A 7 -2.12 16.82 -23.67
C SER A 7 -3.38 16.31 -22.96
N CYS A 8 -3.33 15.17 -22.25
CA CYS A 8 -4.44 14.69 -21.43
C CYS A 8 -4.86 15.71 -20.36
N GLN A 9 -3.91 16.34 -19.67
CA GLN A 9 -4.24 17.41 -18.71
C GLN A 9 -4.89 18.62 -19.35
N PHE A 10 -4.44 19.01 -20.54
CA PHE A 10 -5.02 20.15 -21.26
C PHE A 10 -6.48 19.86 -21.64
N VAL A 11 -6.79 18.64 -22.07
CA VAL A 11 -8.15 18.20 -22.39
C VAL A 11 -9.07 18.30 -21.17
N LEU A 12 -8.57 17.97 -19.97
CA LEU A 12 -9.34 18.06 -18.72
C LEU A 12 -9.56 19.49 -18.24
N LYS A 13 -8.57 20.38 -18.44
CA LYS A 13 -8.63 21.80 -18.06
C LYS A 13 -9.35 22.69 -19.08
N GLY A 14 -9.65 22.16 -20.27
CA GLY A 14 -10.28 22.91 -21.36
C GLY A 14 -11.75 23.30 -21.10
N PRO A 15 -12.28 24.28 -21.85
CA PRO A 15 -13.66 24.75 -21.67
C PRO A 15 -14.69 23.63 -21.95
N PRO A 16 -15.71 23.44 -21.09
CA PRO A 16 -16.61 22.30 -21.14
C PRO A 16 -17.58 22.27 -22.34
N LYS A 17 -17.67 23.36 -23.11
CA LYS A 17 -18.71 23.54 -24.13
C LYS A 17 -18.40 22.84 -25.48
N SER A 18 -17.20 22.27 -25.65
CA SER A 18 -16.84 21.50 -26.86
C SER A 18 -15.94 20.30 -26.58
N SER A 19 -15.83 19.85 -25.32
CA SER A 19 -14.91 18.76 -24.99
C SER A 19 -15.44 17.43 -25.56
N PRO A 20 -14.60 16.66 -26.29
CA PRO A 20 -14.94 15.30 -26.69
C PRO A 20 -15.22 14.44 -25.46
N GLY A 21 -15.89 13.30 -25.64
CA GLY A 21 -15.99 12.32 -24.56
C GLY A 21 -14.59 11.80 -24.18
N LEU A 22 -14.47 11.18 -23.01
CA LEU A 22 -13.22 10.61 -22.52
C LEU A 22 -13.29 9.09 -22.52
N HIS A 23 -12.22 8.46 -22.96
CA HIS A 23 -11.96 7.04 -22.75
C HIS A 23 -10.90 6.94 -21.66
N VAL A 24 -11.36 6.75 -20.42
CA VAL A 24 -10.48 6.66 -19.27
C VAL A 24 -9.93 5.25 -19.14
N VAL A 25 -8.62 5.14 -18.99
CA VAL A 25 -7.96 3.89 -18.57
C VAL A 25 -7.64 4.02 -17.10
N LEU A 26 -8.21 3.13 -16.30
CA LEU A 26 -8.19 3.19 -14.84
C LEU A 26 -7.52 1.93 -14.28
N GLY A 27 -6.49 2.12 -13.45
CA GLY A 27 -5.89 1.06 -12.63
C GLY A 27 -6.67 0.85 -11.33
N ASN A 28 -6.23 -0.09 -10.51
CA ASN A 28 -6.85 -0.30 -9.20
C ASN A 28 -6.54 0.85 -8.23
N GLU A 29 -7.32 0.91 -7.16
CA GLU A 29 -7.29 1.86 -6.04
C GLU A 29 -6.02 1.78 -5.17
N ALA A 30 -5.31 0.65 -5.22
CA ALA A 30 -3.98 0.55 -4.64
C ALA A 30 -2.97 1.43 -5.41
N CYS A 31 -3.20 1.63 -6.72
CA CYS A 31 -2.37 2.40 -7.62
C CYS A 31 -0.89 2.06 -7.45
N ASP A 32 -0.57 0.77 -7.42
CA ASP A 32 0.81 0.32 -7.38
C ASP A 32 1.49 0.47 -8.74
N LEU A 33 2.72 -0.03 -8.85
CA LEU A 33 3.52 0.14 -10.05
C LEU A 33 2.82 -0.45 -11.29
N ASP A 34 2.17 -1.61 -11.15
CA ASP A 34 1.49 -2.29 -12.25
C ASP A 34 0.27 -1.50 -12.71
N SER A 35 -0.62 -1.14 -11.78
CA SER A 35 -1.77 -0.29 -12.09
C SER A 35 -1.39 1.03 -12.75
N MET A 36 -0.35 1.71 -12.25
CA MET A 36 0.12 2.96 -12.85
C MET A 36 0.64 2.72 -14.28
N VAL A 37 1.58 1.80 -14.47
CA VAL A 37 2.23 1.59 -15.76
C VAL A 37 1.25 1.03 -16.78
N SER A 38 0.44 0.05 -16.40
CA SER A 38 -0.60 -0.51 -17.26
C SER A 38 -1.57 0.58 -17.72
N SER A 39 -1.98 1.49 -16.83
CA SER A 39 -2.88 2.60 -17.21
C SER A 39 -2.23 3.56 -18.20
N LEU A 40 -1.03 4.04 -17.89
CA LEU A 40 -0.30 5.01 -18.72
C LEU A 40 0.00 4.47 -20.11
N THR A 41 0.54 3.25 -20.17
CA THR A 41 0.99 2.64 -21.43
C THR A 41 -0.19 2.19 -22.29
N PHE A 42 -1.27 1.68 -21.69
CA PHE A 42 -2.47 1.31 -22.43
C PHE A 42 -3.23 2.52 -22.96
N ALA A 43 -3.37 3.61 -22.19
CA ALA A 43 -3.98 4.85 -22.69
C ALA A 43 -3.16 5.46 -23.83
N TYR A 44 -1.83 5.42 -23.74
CA TYR A 44 -0.95 5.86 -24.82
C TYR A 44 -1.11 5.00 -26.06
N PHE A 45 -1.16 3.68 -25.92
CA PHE A 45 -1.47 2.77 -27.01
C PHE A 45 -2.81 3.12 -27.68
N LEU A 46 -3.89 3.29 -26.90
CA LEU A 46 -5.19 3.71 -27.41
C LEU A 46 -5.10 5.03 -28.18
N SER A 47 -4.29 5.98 -27.73
CA SER A 47 -4.10 7.27 -28.43
C SER A 47 -3.45 7.15 -29.81
N LYS A 48 -2.76 6.03 -30.08
CA LYS A 48 -2.06 5.76 -31.34
C LYS A 48 -2.88 4.91 -32.30
N VAL A 49 -3.73 4.03 -31.76
CA VAL A 49 -4.52 3.08 -32.58
C VAL A 49 -5.98 3.49 -32.75
N SER A 50 -6.52 4.32 -31.87
CA SER A 50 -7.95 4.65 -31.89
C SER A 50 -8.22 5.84 -32.80
N GLY A 51 -9.15 5.65 -33.74
CA GLY A 51 -9.89 6.75 -34.38
C GLY A 51 -11.16 7.15 -33.61
N SER A 52 -11.24 6.81 -32.32
CA SER A 52 -12.42 6.99 -31.47
C SER A 52 -12.78 8.47 -31.32
N GLU A 53 -14.08 8.77 -31.23
CA GLU A 53 -14.57 10.10 -30.86
C GLU A 53 -14.16 10.50 -29.43
N LYS A 54 -13.85 9.52 -28.58
CA LYS A 54 -13.44 9.75 -27.18
C LYS A 54 -11.93 9.79 -27.06
N THR A 55 -11.42 10.79 -26.34
CA THR A 55 -9.98 10.98 -26.11
C THR A 55 -9.49 10.02 -25.01
N PRO A 56 -8.47 9.18 -25.28
CA PRO A 56 -7.86 8.33 -24.25
C PRO A 56 -7.14 9.15 -23.18
N VAL A 57 -7.39 8.85 -21.91
CA VAL A 57 -6.78 9.51 -20.76
C VAL A 57 -6.45 8.46 -19.68
N PRO A 58 -5.17 8.30 -19.28
CA PRO A 58 -4.87 7.49 -18.11
C PRO A 58 -5.23 8.26 -16.84
N VAL A 59 -5.93 7.61 -15.91
CA VAL A 59 -6.25 8.17 -14.59
C VAL A 59 -5.67 7.25 -13.53
N LEU A 60 -4.85 7.81 -12.64
CA LEU A 60 -4.35 7.09 -11.47
C LEU A 60 -5.43 7.12 -10.38
N ASN A 61 -5.85 5.94 -9.92
CA ASN A 61 -7.04 5.78 -9.07
C ASN A 61 -6.78 6.09 -7.58
N ILE A 62 -6.06 7.19 -7.33
CA ILE A 62 -5.79 7.77 -6.00
C ILE A 62 -5.85 9.29 -6.10
N PRO A 63 -6.04 10.00 -4.98
CA PRO A 63 -5.83 11.45 -4.93
C PRO A 63 -4.38 11.81 -5.26
N ARG A 64 -4.16 12.96 -5.92
CA ARG A 64 -2.80 13.45 -6.22
C ARG A 64 -1.90 13.51 -5.00
N ALA A 65 -2.45 13.90 -3.85
CA ALA A 65 -1.72 14.04 -2.59
C ALA A 65 -1.10 12.72 -2.09
N GLU A 66 -1.60 11.58 -2.55
CA GLU A 66 -1.13 10.25 -2.15
C GLU A 66 -0.05 9.66 -3.06
N PHE A 67 0.15 10.24 -4.26
CA PHE A 67 1.18 9.75 -5.19
C PHE A 67 2.59 9.72 -4.61
N PRO A 68 3.03 10.69 -3.77
CA PRO A 68 4.34 10.62 -3.12
C PRO A 68 4.58 9.34 -2.31
N LEU A 69 3.52 8.64 -1.87
CA LEU A 69 3.64 7.39 -1.12
C LEU A 69 4.13 6.22 -1.99
N ARG A 70 3.93 6.29 -3.32
CA ARG A 70 4.33 5.29 -4.32
C ARG A 70 5.74 5.62 -4.83
N THR A 71 6.72 5.46 -3.95
CA THR A 71 8.10 5.92 -4.14
C THR A 71 8.84 5.17 -5.25
N ASP A 72 8.52 3.89 -5.47
CA ASP A 72 8.95 3.08 -6.61
C ASP A 72 8.38 3.59 -7.94
N SER A 73 7.09 3.93 -7.98
CA SER A 73 6.43 4.54 -9.13
C SER A 73 7.05 5.89 -9.49
N GLY A 74 7.23 6.76 -8.48
CA GLY A 74 7.92 8.04 -8.65
C GLY A 74 9.37 7.89 -9.12
N PHE A 75 10.08 6.86 -8.65
CA PHE A 75 11.41 6.52 -9.13
C PHE A 75 11.42 6.09 -10.59
N LEU A 76 10.56 5.13 -10.99
CA LEU A 76 10.50 4.64 -12.36
C LEU A 76 10.14 5.74 -13.36
N LEU A 77 9.20 6.63 -13.00
CA LEU A 77 8.86 7.78 -13.84
C LEU A 77 10.07 8.69 -14.09
N ARG A 78 10.86 9.00 -13.05
CA ARG A 78 12.07 9.82 -13.19
C ARG A 78 13.12 9.15 -14.07
N GLU A 79 13.35 7.85 -13.90
CA GLU A 79 14.26 7.07 -14.74
C GLU A 79 13.82 7.05 -16.22
N CYS A 80 12.52 7.13 -16.46
CA CYS A 80 11.95 7.21 -17.80
C CYS A 80 11.83 8.66 -18.32
N GLY A 81 12.29 9.67 -17.57
CA GLY A 81 12.18 11.08 -17.97
C GLY A 81 10.74 11.63 -17.97
N LEU A 82 9.85 11.07 -17.16
CA LEU A 82 8.46 11.51 -17.02
C LEU A 82 8.27 12.33 -15.74
N THR A 83 7.60 13.48 -15.87
CA THR A 83 7.20 14.28 -14.72
C THR A 83 5.85 13.83 -14.16
N GLN A 84 5.78 13.72 -12.84
CA GLN A 84 4.52 13.49 -12.11
C GLN A 84 3.49 14.61 -12.32
N ASP A 85 3.95 15.81 -12.69
CA ASP A 85 3.09 16.97 -12.95
C ASP A 85 2.22 16.79 -14.20
N ALA A 86 2.54 15.82 -15.08
CA ALA A 86 1.76 15.52 -16.28
C ALA A 86 0.72 14.40 -16.04
N LEU A 87 0.75 13.73 -14.89
CA LEU A 87 -0.19 12.66 -14.54
C LEU A 87 -1.56 13.24 -14.19
N VAL A 88 -2.61 12.43 -14.33
CA VAL A 88 -3.98 12.75 -13.97
C VAL A 88 -4.43 11.82 -12.85
N PHE A 89 -5.06 12.38 -11.83
CA PHE A 89 -5.48 11.66 -10.62
C PHE A 89 -6.99 11.60 -10.47
N ARG A 90 -7.47 10.70 -9.61
CA ARG A 90 -8.90 10.43 -9.40
C ARG A 90 -9.67 11.66 -8.93
N ASP A 91 -9.05 12.48 -8.09
CA ASP A 91 -9.59 13.73 -7.55
C ASP A 91 -9.63 14.88 -8.57
N GLU A 92 -9.06 14.69 -9.76
CA GLU A 92 -9.03 15.70 -10.83
C GLU A 92 -10.06 15.44 -11.94
N VAL A 93 -10.76 14.29 -11.88
CA VAL A 93 -11.73 13.86 -12.90
C VAL A 93 -13.02 13.34 -12.27
N ASP A 94 -14.12 14.01 -12.55
CA ASP A 94 -15.46 13.58 -12.15
C ASP A 94 -16.02 12.54 -13.15
N LEU A 95 -15.64 11.26 -12.95
CA LEU A 95 -16.09 10.14 -13.78
C LEU A 95 -17.62 9.98 -13.75
N HIS A 96 -18.26 10.17 -12.60
CA HIS A 96 -19.72 10.06 -12.44
C HIS A 96 -20.48 11.11 -13.27
N ARG A 97 -19.99 12.34 -13.32
CA ARG A 97 -20.54 13.38 -14.19
C ARG A 97 -20.34 13.06 -15.67
N LEU A 98 -19.16 12.56 -16.06
CA LEU A 98 -18.90 12.15 -17.45
C LEU A 98 -19.81 10.99 -17.87
N HIS A 99 -20.04 10.01 -16.98
CA HIS A 99 -20.94 8.89 -17.22
C HIS A 99 -22.38 9.36 -17.41
N ARG A 100 -22.92 10.17 -16.49
CA ARG A 100 -24.28 10.74 -16.60
C ARG A 100 -24.47 11.57 -17.88
N ALA A 101 -23.41 12.18 -18.39
CA ALA A 101 -23.45 12.94 -19.64
C ALA A 101 -23.30 12.07 -20.92
N GLY A 102 -23.18 10.74 -20.79
CA GLY A 102 -22.92 9.83 -21.91
C GLY A 102 -21.53 10.00 -22.54
N LYS A 103 -20.62 10.72 -21.85
CA LYS A 103 -19.30 11.11 -22.36
C LYS A 103 -18.17 10.21 -21.87
N LEU A 104 -18.45 9.19 -21.07
CA LEU A 104 -17.43 8.28 -20.52
C LEU A 104 -17.38 6.95 -21.28
N ALA A 105 -16.18 6.44 -21.50
CA ALA A 105 -15.89 5.02 -21.68
C ALA A 105 -14.76 4.65 -20.71
N LEU A 106 -14.79 3.44 -20.15
CA LEU A 106 -13.79 2.96 -19.19
C LEU A 106 -13.12 1.69 -19.70
N THR A 107 -11.79 1.66 -19.63
CA THR A 107 -11.01 0.42 -19.64
C THR A 107 -10.42 0.23 -18.25
N LEU A 108 -10.66 -0.93 -17.65
CA LEU A 108 -10.02 -1.32 -16.40
C LEU A 108 -8.75 -2.10 -16.70
N VAL A 109 -7.67 -1.74 -16.04
CA VAL A 109 -6.41 -2.49 -16.06
C VAL A 109 -6.03 -2.89 -14.65
N ASP A 110 -5.43 -4.07 -14.47
CA ASP A 110 -4.93 -4.54 -13.18
C ASP A 110 -6.01 -4.69 -12.07
N HIS A 111 -7.27 -4.75 -12.51
CA HIS A 111 -8.44 -5.18 -11.76
C HIS A 111 -9.61 -5.43 -12.73
N ASN A 112 -10.59 -6.21 -12.29
CA ASN A 112 -11.74 -6.56 -13.10
C ASN A 112 -13.10 -6.16 -12.51
N ALA A 113 -13.13 -5.66 -11.27
CA ALA A 113 -14.35 -5.21 -10.60
C ALA A 113 -14.16 -3.80 -10.02
N LEU A 114 -15.14 -2.92 -10.26
CA LEU A 114 -15.15 -1.58 -9.66
C LEU A 114 -15.52 -1.65 -8.17
N PRO A 115 -14.96 -0.77 -7.32
CA PRO A 115 -15.37 -0.68 -5.93
C PRO A 115 -16.83 -0.23 -5.80
N SER A 116 -17.41 -0.44 -4.62
CA SER A 116 -18.80 -0.08 -4.28
C SER A 116 -19.15 1.37 -4.66
N THR A 117 -18.22 2.29 -4.43
CA THR A 117 -18.34 3.73 -4.70
C THR A 117 -18.43 4.08 -6.18
N ASP A 118 -18.00 3.17 -7.06
CA ASP A 118 -17.99 3.34 -8.50
C ASP A 118 -18.88 2.32 -9.22
N CYS A 119 -19.74 1.59 -8.50
CA CYS A 119 -20.62 0.57 -9.10
C CYS A 119 -21.53 1.12 -10.22
N ASP A 120 -21.96 2.37 -10.12
CA ASP A 120 -22.75 3.06 -11.15
C ASP A 120 -22.00 3.29 -12.47
N LEU A 121 -20.66 3.19 -12.47
CA LEU A 121 -19.82 3.36 -13.67
C LEU A 121 -19.71 2.08 -14.51
N GLU A 122 -20.19 0.94 -14.00
CA GLU A 122 -20.07 -0.38 -14.65
C GLU A 122 -20.58 -0.38 -16.10
N GLY A 123 -21.67 0.36 -16.36
CA GLY A 123 -22.24 0.52 -17.71
C GLY A 123 -21.35 1.29 -18.70
N ALA A 124 -20.32 2.00 -18.22
CA ALA A 124 -19.32 2.65 -19.07
C ALA A 124 -18.11 1.76 -19.38
N VAL A 125 -17.95 0.61 -18.72
CA VAL A 125 -16.78 -0.25 -18.90
C VAL A 125 -16.89 -1.02 -20.22
N VAL A 126 -15.96 -0.75 -21.12
CA VAL A 126 -15.88 -1.33 -22.46
C VAL A 126 -14.80 -2.40 -22.60
N GLU A 127 -13.80 -2.39 -21.73
CA GLU A 127 -12.70 -3.35 -21.75
C GLU A 127 -12.11 -3.58 -20.36
N VAL A 128 -11.65 -4.80 -20.10
CA VAL A 128 -10.90 -5.21 -18.91
C VAL A 128 -9.67 -5.99 -19.34
N ILE A 129 -8.52 -5.64 -18.78
CA ILE A 129 -7.27 -6.38 -18.91
C ILE A 129 -6.72 -6.59 -17.50
N ASP A 130 -6.73 -7.82 -17.03
CA ASP A 130 -6.38 -8.11 -15.64
C ASP A 130 -5.73 -9.48 -15.50
N HIS A 131 -4.98 -9.67 -14.41
CA HIS A 131 -4.30 -10.93 -14.08
C HIS A 131 -4.79 -11.57 -12.78
N HIS A 132 -5.72 -10.91 -12.08
CA HIS A 132 -6.36 -11.42 -10.88
C HIS A 132 -7.49 -12.41 -11.17
N GLN A 133 -8.06 -12.99 -10.12
CA GLN A 133 -9.24 -13.83 -10.24
C GLN A 133 -10.41 -13.01 -10.80
N LEU A 134 -11.14 -13.58 -11.76
CA LEU A 134 -12.33 -12.94 -12.33
C LEU A 134 -13.47 -12.93 -11.29
N GLU A 135 -13.82 -11.75 -10.82
CA GLU A 135 -14.91 -11.46 -9.87
C GLU A 135 -16.13 -10.83 -10.57
N ARG A 136 -15.92 -10.31 -11.77
CA ARG A 136 -16.94 -9.64 -12.58
C ARG A 136 -17.95 -10.60 -13.22
N MET A 137 -19.20 -10.13 -13.29
CA MET A 137 -20.26 -10.77 -14.09
C MET A 137 -20.05 -10.56 -15.61
N PRO A 138 -20.26 -11.59 -16.44
CA PRO A 138 -20.12 -11.46 -17.90
C PRO A 138 -21.01 -10.35 -18.48
N SER A 139 -20.46 -9.52 -19.36
CA SER A 139 -21.18 -8.47 -20.07
C SER A 139 -20.87 -8.53 -21.58
N PRO A 140 -21.88 -8.48 -22.46
CA PRO A 140 -21.66 -8.49 -23.91
C PRO A 140 -21.06 -7.18 -24.44
N SER A 141 -21.13 -6.10 -23.68
CA SER A 141 -20.60 -4.78 -24.06
C SER A 141 -19.16 -4.54 -23.57
N CYS A 142 -18.57 -5.50 -22.84
CA CYS A 142 -17.23 -5.38 -22.28
C CYS A 142 -16.33 -6.51 -22.78
N LEU A 143 -15.22 -6.16 -23.45
CA LEU A 143 -14.19 -7.12 -23.79
C LEU A 143 -13.36 -7.45 -22.56
N VAL A 144 -13.35 -8.71 -22.11
CA VAL A 144 -12.64 -9.13 -20.90
C VAL A 144 -11.45 -10.01 -21.29
N THR A 145 -10.24 -9.60 -20.89
CA THR A 145 -9.01 -10.39 -20.97
C THR A 145 -8.51 -10.62 -19.54
N VAL A 146 -8.71 -11.83 -19.01
CA VAL A 146 -8.18 -12.22 -17.71
C VAL A 146 -7.31 -13.46 -17.88
N GLU A 147 -6.03 -13.33 -17.50
CA GLU A 147 -5.04 -14.41 -17.62
C GLU A 147 -4.13 -14.42 -16.39
N THR A 148 -3.90 -15.60 -15.81
CA THR A 148 -2.96 -15.74 -14.68
C THR A 148 -1.53 -15.55 -15.16
N VAL A 149 -1.00 -14.35 -14.97
CA VAL A 149 0.40 -13.95 -15.20
C VAL A 149 0.94 -13.19 -13.99
N GLY A 150 2.25 -12.99 -13.93
CA GLY A 150 2.88 -12.28 -12.83
C GLY A 150 2.58 -10.78 -12.78
N SER A 151 2.25 -10.17 -13.93
CA SER A 151 1.97 -8.74 -14.04
C SER A 151 0.93 -8.43 -15.13
N CYS A 152 -0.01 -7.53 -14.86
CA CYS A 152 -0.90 -6.95 -15.87
C CYS A 152 -0.09 -6.24 -17.00
N ALA A 153 1.04 -5.62 -16.69
CA ALA A 153 1.94 -5.04 -17.68
C ALA A 153 2.44 -6.06 -18.73
N THR A 154 2.48 -7.36 -18.41
CA THR A 154 2.73 -8.43 -19.38
C THR A 154 1.62 -8.50 -20.44
N LEU A 155 0.35 -8.43 -20.01
CA LEU A 155 -0.81 -8.46 -20.90
C LEU A 155 -0.92 -7.19 -21.74
N VAL A 156 -0.59 -6.03 -21.14
CA VAL A 156 -0.51 -4.76 -21.87
C VAL A 156 0.60 -4.81 -22.92
N THR A 157 1.79 -5.31 -22.58
CA THR A 157 2.91 -5.49 -23.52
C THR A 157 2.50 -6.38 -24.69
N GLU A 158 1.85 -7.51 -24.40
CA GLU A 158 1.30 -8.40 -25.41
C GLU A 158 0.35 -7.67 -26.37
N ARG A 159 -0.60 -6.91 -25.83
CA ARG A 159 -1.58 -6.20 -26.64
C ARG A 159 -0.94 -5.20 -27.58
N ILE A 160 0.01 -4.41 -27.07
CA ILE A 160 0.73 -3.41 -27.87
C ILE A 160 1.52 -4.12 -28.96
N MET A 161 2.26 -5.17 -28.63
CA MET A 161 3.08 -5.90 -29.58
C MET A 161 2.24 -6.54 -30.71
N GLN A 162 1.04 -7.02 -30.41
CA GLN A 162 0.16 -7.64 -31.41
C GLN A 162 -0.51 -6.62 -32.34
N LYS A 163 -0.88 -5.43 -31.84
CA LYS A 163 -1.74 -4.49 -32.57
C LYS A 163 -1.01 -3.26 -33.13
N ALA A 164 -0.04 -2.72 -32.39
CA ALA A 164 0.71 -1.53 -32.77
C ALA A 164 2.11 -1.57 -32.15
N PRO A 165 2.98 -2.49 -32.62
CA PRO A 165 4.31 -2.67 -32.05
C PRO A 165 5.18 -1.42 -32.13
N GLU A 166 4.89 -0.47 -33.02
CA GLU A 166 5.54 0.83 -33.16
C GLU A 166 5.29 1.78 -31.98
N VAL A 167 4.28 1.52 -31.15
CA VAL A 167 4.04 2.28 -29.90
C VAL A 167 5.13 1.99 -28.86
N LEU A 168 5.76 0.82 -28.92
CA LEU A 168 6.90 0.49 -28.08
C LEU A 168 8.13 1.29 -28.57
N ASP A 169 8.43 2.37 -27.85
CA ASP A 169 9.71 3.05 -27.87
C ASP A 169 10.51 2.69 -26.60
N GLN A 170 11.75 3.18 -26.48
CA GLN A 170 12.61 2.92 -25.33
C GLN A 170 11.94 3.29 -24.00
N GLN A 171 11.19 4.41 -23.97
CA GLN A 171 10.54 4.93 -22.77
C GLN A 171 9.36 4.04 -22.33
N VAL A 172 8.49 3.64 -23.27
CA VAL A 172 7.37 2.72 -23.01
C VAL A 172 7.88 1.33 -22.62
N ALA A 173 8.92 0.85 -23.31
CA ALA A 173 9.54 -0.44 -23.01
C ALA A 173 10.12 -0.46 -21.59
N GLN A 174 10.79 0.60 -21.15
CA GLN A 174 11.37 0.68 -19.81
C GLN A 174 10.31 0.69 -18.71
N LEU A 175 9.18 1.38 -18.92
CA LEU A 175 8.04 1.35 -17.99
C LEU A 175 7.48 -0.07 -17.84
N LEU A 176 7.14 -0.71 -18.96
CA LEU A 176 6.58 -2.07 -18.97
C LEU A 176 7.57 -3.08 -18.39
N TYR A 177 8.83 -3.01 -18.83
CA TYR A 177 9.89 -3.91 -18.36
C TYR A 177 10.12 -3.77 -16.85
N GLY A 178 10.31 -2.55 -16.33
CA GLY A 178 10.54 -2.34 -14.89
C GLY A 178 9.41 -2.89 -14.02
N THR A 179 8.18 -2.78 -14.50
CA THR A 179 6.98 -3.31 -13.83
C THR A 179 6.97 -4.83 -13.83
N ILE A 180 7.08 -5.45 -15.00
CA ILE A 180 7.10 -6.93 -15.14
C ILE A 180 8.22 -7.53 -14.29
N ILE A 181 9.42 -6.94 -14.32
CA ILE A 181 10.56 -7.40 -13.51
C ILE A 181 10.28 -7.27 -12.01
N THR A 182 9.55 -6.25 -11.58
CA THR A 182 9.23 -6.03 -10.16
C THR A 182 8.21 -7.05 -9.66
N ASP A 183 7.08 -7.20 -10.35
CA ASP A 183 6.00 -8.09 -9.90
C ASP A 183 6.38 -9.57 -10.04
N CYS A 184 7.19 -9.90 -11.05
CA CYS A 184 7.75 -11.24 -11.24
C CYS A 184 9.00 -11.51 -10.39
N VAL A 185 9.36 -10.62 -9.46
CA VAL A 185 10.48 -10.81 -8.52
C VAL A 185 11.78 -11.17 -9.25
N ASN A 186 12.17 -10.36 -10.24
CA ASN A 186 13.34 -10.60 -11.10
C ASN A 186 13.29 -11.95 -11.86
N MET A 187 12.09 -12.44 -12.18
CA MET A 187 11.85 -13.74 -12.81
C MET A 187 12.30 -14.94 -11.97
N ALA A 188 12.34 -14.80 -10.64
CA ALA A 188 12.72 -15.86 -9.72
C ALA A 188 11.60 -16.93 -9.61
N PRO A 189 11.79 -18.16 -10.11
CA PRO A 189 10.74 -19.19 -10.07
C PRO A 189 10.34 -19.57 -8.64
N GLU A 190 11.29 -19.51 -7.70
CA GLU A 190 11.08 -19.80 -6.27
C GLU A 190 10.12 -18.83 -5.58
N ALA A 191 9.85 -17.65 -6.17
CA ALA A 191 8.86 -16.71 -5.68
C ALA A 191 7.42 -17.09 -6.05
N GLY A 192 7.23 -18.04 -6.98
CA GLY A 192 5.91 -18.56 -7.37
C GLY A 192 5.00 -17.59 -8.12
N LYS A 193 5.50 -16.40 -8.50
CA LYS A 193 4.73 -15.36 -9.21
C LYS A 193 4.91 -15.36 -10.73
N VAL A 194 6.08 -15.78 -11.22
CA VAL A 194 6.46 -15.67 -12.63
C VAL A 194 5.82 -16.78 -13.47
N THR A 195 5.35 -16.43 -14.68
CA THR A 195 4.87 -17.37 -15.68
C THR A 195 5.75 -17.38 -16.95
N PRO A 196 5.65 -18.41 -17.81
CA PRO A 196 6.34 -18.42 -19.09
C PRO A 196 6.01 -17.21 -19.98
N LYS A 197 4.80 -16.65 -19.87
CA LYS A 197 4.39 -15.47 -20.64
C LYS A 197 5.14 -14.22 -20.18
N ASP A 198 5.32 -14.04 -18.88
CA ASP A 198 6.12 -12.91 -18.32
C ASP A 198 7.57 -12.98 -18.82
N SER A 199 8.16 -14.17 -18.74
CA SER A 199 9.54 -14.40 -19.20
C SER A 199 9.69 -14.13 -20.70
N LYS A 200 8.72 -14.56 -21.50
CA LYS A 200 8.69 -14.31 -22.95
C LYS A 200 8.67 -12.81 -23.26
N TYR A 201 7.80 -12.03 -22.61
CA TYR A 201 7.68 -10.60 -22.90
C TYR A 201 8.83 -9.78 -22.31
N ALA A 202 9.39 -10.17 -21.17
CA ALA A 202 10.62 -9.56 -20.66
C ALA A 202 11.80 -9.75 -21.62
N VAL A 203 12.04 -10.97 -22.11
CA VAL A 203 13.10 -11.26 -23.08
C VAL A 203 12.85 -10.54 -24.42
N LEU A 204 11.59 -10.43 -24.84
CA LEU A 204 11.24 -9.67 -26.04
C LEU A 204 11.60 -8.19 -25.89
N LEU A 205 11.29 -7.56 -24.75
CA LEU A 205 11.66 -6.18 -24.48
C LEU A 205 13.18 -6.01 -24.42
N GLU A 206 13.89 -6.88 -23.71
CA GLU A 206 15.37 -6.90 -23.64
C GLU A 206 16.00 -6.99 -25.04
N SER A 207 15.48 -7.86 -25.89
CA SER A 207 16.01 -8.09 -27.24
C SER A 207 15.76 -6.91 -28.18
N ARG A 208 14.61 -6.23 -28.04
CA ARG A 208 14.21 -5.13 -28.92
C ARG A 208 14.78 -3.79 -28.47
N PHE A 209 15.08 -3.65 -27.19
CA PHE A 209 15.55 -2.41 -26.55
C PHE A 209 16.83 -2.71 -25.74
N PRO A 210 17.99 -2.84 -26.41
CA PRO A 210 19.24 -3.25 -25.75
C PRO A 210 19.77 -2.24 -24.73
N ASP A 211 19.29 -1.00 -24.77
CA ASP A 211 19.61 0.06 -23.80
C ASP A 211 18.77 -0.03 -22.52
N LEU A 212 17.88 -1.02 -22.39
CA LEU A 212 17.18 -1.28 -21.13
C LEU A 212 18.18 -1.61 -20.01
N PRO A 213 17.94 -1.15 -18.78
CA PRO A 213 18.84 -1.42 -17.67
C PRO A 213 18.89 -2.91 -17.35
N PRO A 214 20.05 -3.44 -16.90
CA PRO A 214 20.18 -4.86 -16.55
C PRO A 214 19.15 -5.29 -15.50
N ARG A 215 18.49 -6.42 -15.74
CA ARG A 215 17.36 -6.93 -14.95
C ARG A 215 17.56 -6.83 -13.44
N GLY A 216 18.65 -7.39 -12.93
CA GLY A 216 18.94 -7.41 -11.49
C GLY A 216 19.20 -6.02 -10.91
N ALA A 217 19.87 -5.13 -11.66
CA ALA A 217 20.14 -3.77 -11.22
C ALA A 217 18.85 -2.92 -11.19
N LEU A 218 17.99 -3.08 -12.19
CA LEU A 218 16.67 -2.45 -12.24
C LEU A 218 15.79 -2.91 -11.08
N PHE A 219 15.68 -4.23 -10.88
CA PHE A 219 14.91 -4.83 -9.80
C PHE A 219 15.37 -4.31 -8.42
N GLN A 220 16.69 -4.31 -8.17
CA GLN A 220 17.24 -3.83 -6.90
C GLN A 220 16.96 -2.34 -6.69
N SER A 221 17.07 -1.53 -7.75
CA SER A 221 16.82 -0.08 -7.66
C SER A 221 15.35 0.23 -7.37
N LEU A 222 14.43 -0.49 -8.01
CA LEU A 222 12.99 -0.38 -7.74
C LEU A 222 12.63 -0.88 -6.33
N GLN A 223 13.23 -1.98 -5.87
CA GLN A 223 13.05 -2.44 -4.49
C GLN A 223 13.56 -1.42 -3.48
N ASN A 224 14.75 -0.84 -3.71
CA ASN A 224 15.28 0.20 -2.84
C ASN A 224 14.35 1.42 -2.82
N ALA A 225 13.87 1.86 -3.98
CA ALA A 225 12.94 2.98 -4.09
C ALA A 225 11.61 2.71 -3.37
N LYS A 226 11.09 1.48 -3.43
CA LYS A 226 9.85 1.08 -2.73
C LYS A 226 9.90 1.33 -1.23
N PHE A 227 11.05 1.06 -0.62
CA PHE A 227 11.29 1.23 0.82
C PHE A 227 11.94 2.56 1.19
N ASP A 228 12.34 3.37 0.21
CA ASP A 228 12.89 4.69 0.44
C ASP A 228 11.82 5.64 0.99
N ILE A 229 12.07 6.17 2.17
CA ILE A 229 11.20 7.15 2.85
C ILE A 229 11.89 8.50 3.02
N SER A 230 13.11 8.69 2.50
CA SER A 230 13.95 9.87 2.75
C SER A 230 13.29 11.19 2.30
N GLY A 231 12.46 11.13 1.25
CA GLY A 231 11.70 12.28 0.73
C GLY A 231 10.33 12.50 1.38
N LEU A 232 9.91 11.69 2.35
CA LEU A 232 8.56 11.73 2.93
C LEU A 232 8.48 12.59 4.19
N SER A 233 7.38 13.34 4.32
CA SER A 233 6.96 13.93 5.60
C SER A 233 6.57 12.83 6.60
N THR A 234 6.46 13.18 7.89
CA THR A 234 6.08 12.21 8.93
C THR A 234 4.69 11.64 8.68
N GLU A 235 3.73 12.49 8.30
CA GLU A 235 2.39 12.05 7.91
C GLU A 235 2.44 11.09 6.72
N GLN A 236 3.22 11.39 5.68
CA GLN A 236 3.38 10.49 4.54
C GLN A 236 4.03 9.15 4.93
N MET A 237 5.03 9.15 5.82
CA MET A 237 5.62 7.92 6.36
C MET A 237 4.56 7.07 7.09
N LEU A 238 3.69 7.69 7.88
CA LEU A 238 2.60 7.02 8.59
C LEU A 238 1.57 6.44 7.62
N MET A 239 1.20 7.19 6.58
CA MET A 239 0.19 6.76 5.59
C MET A 239 0.70 5.70 4.59
N LYS A 240 2.01 5.66 4.31
CA LYS A 240 2.58 4.82 3.24
C LYS A 240 2.19 3.34 3.35
N ASP A 241 2.20 2.80 4.57
CA ASP A 241 1.78 1.43 4.84
C ASP A 241 0.99 1.38 6.14
N LEU A 242 -0.23 1.90 6.06
CA LEU A 242 -1.18 2.02 7.16
C LEU A 242 -2.27 0.96 7.07
N LYS A 243 -2.65 0.40 8.21
CA LYS A 243 -3.88 -0.37 8.36
C LYS A 243 -4.69 0.17 9.53
N VAL A 244 -5.98 0.38 9.32
CA VAL A 244 -6.90 0.82 10.37
C VAL A 244 -7.46 -0.39 11.11
N ALA A 245 -7.59 -0.26 12.43
CA ALA A 245 -8.41 -1.13 13.27
C ALA A 245 -9.45 -0.27 14.00
N SER A 246 -10.70 -0.69 13.99
CA SER A 246 -11.81 0.05 14.60
C SER A 246 -12.53 -0.81 15.63
N GLY A 247 -13.04 -0.19 16.69
CA GLY A 247 -13.91 -0.84 17.68
C GLY A 247 -14.61 0.19 18.55
N GLU A 248 -15.95 0.13 18.61
CA GLU A 248 -16.80 0.86 19.58
C GLU A 248 -16.50 2.37 19.64
N GLY A 249 -16.41 2.98 18.47
CA GLY A 249 -16.14 4.42 18.30
C GLY A 249 -14.66 4.82 18.32
N LEU A 250 -13.75 3.90 18.64
CA LEU A 250 -12.30 4.13 18.55
C LEU A 250 -11.78 3.70 17.19
N LYS A 251 -10.89 4.51 16.62
CA LYS A 251 -10.12 4.20 15.40
C LYS A 251 -8.63 4.22 15.74
N LEU A 252 -7.92 3.18 15.35
CA LEU A 252 -6.49 3.02 15.58
C LEU A 252 -5.77 2.82 14.25
N ALA A 253 -4.65 3.53 14.06
CA ALA A 253 -3.76 3.35 12.92
C ALA A 253 -2.58 2.44 13.27
N VAL A 254 -2.33 1.41 12.46
CA VAL A 254 -1.14 0.54 12.56
C VAL A 254 -0.27 0.75 11.32
N CYS A 255 0.82 1.47 11.50
CA CYS A 255 1.71 1.93 10.43
C CYS A 255 3.00 1.11 10.39
N ILE A 256 3.49 0.79 9.19
CA ILE A 256 4.84 0.23 8.99
C ILE A 256 5.77 1.33 8.49
N ILE A 257 6.94 1.49 9.12
CA ILE A 257 7.93 2.51 8.75
C ILE A 257 9.31 1.87 8.58
N TYR A 258 9.97 2.14 7.45
CA TYR A 258 11.26 1.55 7.08
C TYR A 258 12.45 2.39 7.58
N MET A 259 12.56 2.56 8.89
CA MET A 259 13.70 3.19 9.55
C MET A 259 13.85 2.68 10.99
N THR A 260 14.90 3.09 11.70
CA THR A 260 15.03 2.78 13.13
C THR A 260 14.10 3.65 13.98
N LEU A 261 13.65 3.11 15.10
CA LEU A 261 12.81 3.85 16.05
C LEU A 261 13.53 5.09 16.60
N GLU A 262 14.84 4.99 16.83
CA GLU A 262 15.65 6.13 17.28
C GLU A 262 15.60 7.29 16.26
N ALA A 263 15.84 7.00 14.98
CA ALA A 263 15.81 8.01 13.94
C ALA A 263 14.40 8.61 13.77
N PHE A 264 13.34 7.79 13.95
CA PHE A 264 11.97 8.29 13.93
C PHE A 264 11.69 9.23 15.11
N LEU A 265 12.05 8.84 16.34
CA LEU A 265 11.86 9.63 17.56
C LEU A 265 12.65 10.95 17.57
N GLN A 266 13.75 11.03 16.82
CA GLN A 266 14.57 12.25 16.67
C GLN A 266 14.02 13.24 15.63
N ARG A 267 12.94 12.92 14.92
CA ARG A 267 12.33 13.82 13.93
C ARG A 267 11.80 15.10 14.61
N ARG A 268 12.13 16.25 14.01
CA ARG A 268 11.73 17.56 14.53
C ARG A 268 10.21 17.68 14.51
N GLY A 269 9.61 18.04 15.65
CA GLY A 269 8.17 18.25 15.76
C GLY A 269 7.33 16.97 15.79
N LEU A 270 7.94 15.78 15.93
CA LEU A 270 7.24 14.49 15.87
C LEU A 270 5.99 14.43 16.75
N GLN A 271 6.07 14.83 18.02
CA GLN A 271 4.94 14.77 18.95
C GLN A 271 3.75 15.59 18.46
N ARG A 272 4.00 16.80 17.95
CA ARG A 272 2.97 17.65 17.36
C ARG A 272 2.39 17.01 16.10
N GLU A 273 3.25 16.49 15.23
CA GLU A 273 2.82 15.86 13.97
C GLU A 273 1.99 14.57 14.21
N LEU A 274 2.32 13.78 15.24
CA LEU A 274 1.51 12.64 15.65
C LEU A 274 0.14 13.06 16.19
N CYS A 275 0.08 14.15 16.96
CA CYS A 275 -1.19 14.73 17.44
C CYS A 275 -2.06 15.21 16.26
N GLU A 276 -1.48 16.04 15.38
CA GLU A 276 -2.14 16.56 14.19
C GLU A 276 -2.61 15.43 13.26
N PHE A 277 -1.84 14.35 13.15
CA PHE A 277 -2.21 13.16 12.40
C PHE A 277 -3.41 12.45 13.02
N CYS A 278 -3.41 12.24 14.33
CA CYS A 278 -4.56 11.68 15.05
C CYS A 278 -5.81 12.54 14.86
N ASP A 279 -5.70 13.86 15.04
CA ASP A 279 -6.83 14.79 14.94
C ASP A 279 -7.40 14.84 13.51
N ARG A 280 -6.53 14.91 12.50
CA ARG A 280 -6.93 15.01 11.09
C ARG A 280 -7.66 13.76 10.60
N HIS A 281 -7.18 12.59 10.99
CA HIS A 281 -7.69 11.30 10.51
C HIS A 281 -8.66 10.63 11.51
N GLY A 282 -8.92 11.28 12.65
CA GLY A 282 -9.82 10.77 13.69
C GLY A 282 -9.31 9.52 14.40
N TYR A 283 -7.99 9.35 14.54
CA TYR A 283 -7.39 8.22 15.26
C TYR A 283 -7.23 8.52 16.74
N SER A 284 -7.65 7.58 17.58
CA SER A 284 -7.45 7.62 19.04
C SER A 284 -6.06 7.12 19.44
N LEU A 285 -5.46 6.25 18.61
CA LEU A 285 -4.12 5.70 18.82
C LEU A 285 -3.39 5.51 17.49
N VAL A 286 -2.06 5.59 17.55
CA VAL A 286 -1.16 5.20 16.46
C VAL A 286 -0.15 4.20 17.01
N ILE A 287 -0.06 3.05 16.35
CA ILE A 287 1.01 2.08 16.54
C ILE A 287 1.91 2.15 15.32
N THR A 288 3.19 2.45 15.51
CA THR A 288 4.19 2.39 14.45
C THR A 288 5.09 1.19 14.66
N MET A 289 5.14 0.29 13.69
CA MET A 289 6.11 -0.80 13.61
C MET A 289 7.24 -0.40 12.69
N MET A 290 8.41 -0.24 13.29
CA MET A 290 9.65 0.06 12.60
C MET A 290 10.24 -1.24 12.05
N VAL A 291 10.64 -1.23 10.79
CA VAL A 291 11.32 -2.35 10.12
C VAL A 291 12.67 -1.84 9.65
N SER A 292 13.74 -2.46 10.14
CA SER A 292 15.10 -2.09 9.74
C SER A 292 15.97 -3.35 9.63
N ILE A 293 17.06 -3.22 8.88
CA ILE A 293 18.07 -4.25 8.71
C ILE A 293 19.32 -3.80 9.46
N ASN A 294 19.91 -4.69 10.25
CA ASN A 294 21.14 -4.41 10.98
C ASN A 294 22.40 -4.63 10.11
N GLU A 295 23.58 -4.34 10.65
CA GLU A 295 24.87 -4.54 9.95
C GLU A 295 25.11 -5.99 9.49
N LYS A 296 24.50 -6.97 10.18
CA LYS A 296 24.57 -8.40 9.86
C LYS A 296 23.54 -8.82 8.79
N LYS A 297 22.81 -7.87 8.21
CA LYS A 297 21.73 -8.10 7.24
C LYS A 297 20.54 -8.88 7.83
N GLU A 298 20.35 -8.79 9.14
CA GLU A 298 19.22 -9.39 9.85
C GLU A 298 18.13 -8.33 10.04
N LEU A 299 16.90 -8.72 9.75
CA LEU A 299 15.72 -7.89 9.97
C LEU A 299 15.40 -7.84 11.47
N PHE A 300 15.15 -6.64 11.98
CA PHE A 300 14.65 -6.45 13.34
C PHE A 300 13.48 -5.46 13.35
N ARG A 301 12.66 -5.56 14.40
CA ARG A 301 11.44 -4.77 14.56
C ARG A 301 11.46 -3.99 15.87
N GLN A 302 10.92 -2.78 15.84
CA GLN A 302 10.71 -1.96 17.02
C GLN A 302 9.30 -1.39 16.95
N LEU A 303 8.70 -1.09 18.10
CA LEU A 303 7.35 -0.56 18.17
C LEU A 303 7.33 0.78 18.89
N ALA A 304 6.48 1.67 18.41
CA ALA A 304 6.07 2.86 19.14
C ALA A 304 4.53 2.86 19.27
N VAL A 305 4.02 3.17 20.45
CA VAL A 305 2.60 3.33 20.74
C VAL A 305 2.38 4.78 21.17
N TYR A 306 1.61 5.52 20.38
CA TYR A 306 1.25 6.90 20.62
C TYR A 306 -0.25 7.06 20.84
N SER A 307 -0.62 7.91 21.80
CA SER A 307 -1.95 8.46 21.99
C SER A 307 -1.84 9.70 22.87
N SER A 308 -2.70 10.70 22.64
CA SER A 308 -2.89 11.82 23.57
C SER A 308 -3.54 11.37 24.89
N SER A 309 -4.28 10.26 24.88
CA SER A 309 -4.83 9.63 26.09
C SER A 309 -3.82 8.70 26.72
N THR A 310 -3.38 9.03 27.94
CA THR A 310 -2.52 8.15 28.74
C THR A 310 -3.20 6.80 29.01
N ILE A 311 -4.52 6.78 29.21
CA ILE A 311 -5.28 5.55 29.46
C ILE A 311 -5.17 4.61 28.26
N TYR A 312 -5.50 5.10 27.06
CA TYR A 312 -5.46 4.28 25.85
C TYR A 312 -4.05 3.79 25.54
N ARG A 313 -3.06 4.67 25.71
CA ARG A 313 -1.64 4.32 25.51
C ARG A 313 -1.21 3.19 26.43
N GLU A 314 -1.46 3.30 27.74
CA GLU A 314 -1.04 2.28 28.72
C GLU A 314 -1.80 0.96 28.55
N GLU A 315 -3.09 1.00 28.25
CA GLU A 315 -3.88 -0.22 28.05
C GLU A 315 -3.47 -0.98 26.80
N MET A 316 -3.29 -0.28 25.67
CA MET A 316 -2.82 -0.91 24.42
C MET A 316 -1.40 -1.47 24.59
N SER A 317 -0.50 -0.68 25.19
CA SER A 317 0.86 -1.14 25.54
C SER A 317 0.83 -2.42 26.36
N ARG A 318 0.00 -2.48 27.40
CA ARG A 318 -0.14 -3.66 28.27
C ARG A 318 -0.72 -4.87 27.51
N ALA A 319 -1.67 -4.65 26.60
CA ALA A 319 -2.22 -5.73 25.78
C ALA A 319 -1.15 -6.33 24.86
N LEU A 320 -0.33 -5.48 24.23
CA LEU A 320 0.77 -5.91 23.37
C LEU A 320 1.88 -6.63 24.16
N GLU A 321 2.23 -6.14 25.35
CA GLU A 321 3.22 -6.77 26.24
C GLU A 321 2.78 -8.16 26.73
N LYS A 322 1.48 -8.35 26.96
CA LYS A 322 0.88 -9.62 27.43
C LYS A 322 0.47 -10.55 26.29
N ALA A 323 0.69 -10.18 25.04
CA ALA A 323 0.31 -11.00 23.90
C ALA A 323 1.07 -12.34 23.93
N HIS A 324 0.36 -13.46 23.80
CA HIS A 324 0.92 -14.81 23.75
C HIS A 324 0.72 -15.50 22.40
N SER A 325 -0.12 -14.95 21.52
CA SER A 325 -0.45 -15.51 20.21
C SER A 325 -0.69 -14.38 19.21
N PRO A 326 0.39 -13.82 18.62
CA PRO A 326 1.80 -14.21 18.78
C PRO A 326 2.41 -13.64 20.06
N CYS A 327 3.41 -14.33 20.60
CA CYS A 327 4.25 -13.76 21.64
C CYS A 327 5.21 -12.73 21.01
N LEU A 328 5.02 -11.45 21.31
CA LEU A 328 5.80 -10.36 20.69
C LEU A 328 7.19 -10.17 21.32
N ASN A 329 7.37 -10.61 22.58
CA ASN A 329 8.60 -10.47 23.36
C ASN A 329 9.08 -9.00 23.41
N LEU A 330 8.19 -8.09 23.82
CA LEU A 330 8.50 -6.66 23.88
C LEU A 330 9.42 -6.34 25.05
N SER A 331 10.47 -5.56 24.77
CA SER A 331 11.37 -5.01 25.78
C SER A 331 11.31 -3.47 25.71
N PRO A 332 11.01 -2.78 26.82
CA PRO A 332 10.88 -1.32 26.82
C PRO A 332 12.17 -0.61 26.38
N MET A 333 12.01 0.49 25.66
CA MET A 333 13.08 1.39 25.23
C MET A 333 12.83 2.81 25.74
N CYS A 334 13.89 3.61 25.85
CA CYS A 334 13.76 5.03 26.16
C CYS A 334 13.11 5.77 24.99
N SER A 335 12.16 6.65 25.32
CA SER A 335 11.53 7.58 24.38
C SER A 335 11.80 9.01 24.84
N PRO A 336 12.25 9.92 23.96
CA PRO A 336 12.34 11.35 24.28
C PRO A 336 10.95 12.00 24.34
N CYS A 337 9.90 11.33 23.84
CA CYS A 337 8.52 11.79 23.84
C CYS A 337 7.73 11.06 24.93
N ALA A 338 7.26 11.78 25.96
CA ALA A 338 6.50 11.22 27.08
C ALA A 338 5.19 10.53 26.64
N GLU A 339 4.62 10.97 25.52
CA GLU A 339 3.38 10.41 24.96
C GLU A 339 3.60 9.20 24.05
N VAL A 340 4.84 8.71 23.93
CA VAL A 340 5.20 7.56 23.10
C VAL A 340 5.84 6.49 23.97
N LYS A 341 5.23 5.31 23.99
CA LYS A 341 5.86 4.10 24.54
C LYS A 341 6.66 3.41 23.44
N ALA A 342 7.93 3.11 23.72
CA ALA A 342 8.87 2.56 22.75
C ALA A 342 9.30 1.15 23.18
N TYR A 343 9.44 0.23 22.22
CA TYR A 343 9.80 -1.15 22.46
C TYR A 343 10.73 -1.71 21.39
N LEU A 344 11.66 -2.57 21.81
CA LEU A 344 12.32 -3.53 20.92
C LEU A 344 11.48 -4.80 20.91
N GLN A 345 11.13 -5.27 19.71
CA GLN A 345 10.33 -6.48 19.52
C GLN A 345 11.24 -7.69 19.34
N GLY A 346 11.32 -8.55 20.37
CA GLY A 346 12.18 -9.72 20.34
C GLY A 346 11.76 -10.78 19.32
N ASN A 347 10.45 -10.92 19.06
CA ASN A 347 9.96 -11.79 18.00
C ASN A 347 9.90 -11.05 16.67
N ALA A 348 11.00 -11.00 15.93
CA ALA A 348 11.09 -10.30 14.64
C ALA A 348 10.17 -10.90 13.53
N LEU A 349 9.67 -12.12 13.70
CA LEU A 349 8.76 -12.77 12.73
C LEU A 349 7.31 -12.30 12.88
N ALA A 350 6.92 -11.77 14.04
CA ALA A 350 5.57 -11.24 14.25
C ALA A 350 5.40 -9.92 13.50
N SER A 351 4.77 -9.97 12.32
CA SER A 351 4.48 -8.79 11.50
C SER A 351 3.25 -8.02 12.00
N ARG A 352 2.88 -6.92 11.32
CA ARG A 352 1.60 -6.24 11.56
C ARG A 352 0.42 -7.20 11.48
N LYS A 353 0.38 -8.11 10.50
CA LYS A 353 -0.71 -9.08 10.31
C LYS A 353 -0.88 -9.96 11.54
N GLU A 354 0.24 -10.41 12.10
CA GLU A 354 0.32 -11.20 13.32
C GLU A 354 -0.08 -10.39 14.57
N MET A 355 0.15 -9.07 14.58
CA MET A 355 -0.25 -8.17 15.67
C MET A 355 -1.74 -7.78 15.62
N MET A 356 -2.35 -7.72 14.44
CA MET A 356 -3.74 -7.25 14.27
C MET A 356 -4.78 -7.98 15.14
N PRO A 357 -4.73 -9.31 15.35
CA PRO A 357 -5.65 -10.00 16.26
C PRO A 357 -5.60 -9.44 17.69
N VAL A 358 -4.41 -9.26 18.25
CA VAL A 358 -4.20 -8.70 19.60
C VAL A 358 -4.82 -7.31 19.71
N ILE A 359 -4.59 -6.46 18.71
CA ILE A 359 -5.14 -5.10 18.65
C ILE A 359 -6.68 -5.14 18.61
N ARG A 360 -7.25 -5.99 17.76
CA ARG A 360 -8.71 -6.11 17.64
C ARG A 360 -9.36 -6.65 18.91
N ASP A 361 -8.73 -7.59 19.59
CA ASP A 361 -9.25 -8.14 20.84
C ASP A 361 -9.20 -7.08 21.94
N CYS A 362 -8.12 -6.29 22.03
CA CYS A 362 -8.04 -5.15 22.94
C CYS A 362 -9.13 -4.10 22.67
N LEU A 363 -9.38 -3.77 21.39
CA LEU A 363 -10.45 -2.84 21.00
C LEU A 363 -11.85 -3.36 21.38
N LYS A 364 -12.10 -4.66 21.22
CA LYS A 364 -13.38 -5.29 21.62
C LYS A 364 -13.59 -5.28 23.13
N ASP A 365 -12.53 -5.53 23.89
CA ASP A 365 -12.59 -5.52 25.35
C ASP A 365 -12.91 -4.13 25.90
N TRP A 366 -12.40 -3.07 25.26
CA TRP A 366 -12.78 -1.69 25.57
C TRP A 366 -14.26 -1.43 25.35
N GLY A 367 -14.82 -1.89 24.23
CA GLY A 367 -16.26 -1.82 23.97
C GLY A 367 -17.09 -2.40 25.09
N ARG A 368 -16.76 -3.63 25.52
CA ARG A 368 -17.47 -4.34 26.59
C ARG A 368 -17.44 -3.58 27.92
N ARG A 369 -16.31 -2.94 28.26
CA ARG A 369 -16.15 -2.16 29.50
C ARG A 369 -16.92 -0.84 29.45
N SER A 370 -16.89 -0.13 28.32
CA SER A 370 -17.63 1.12 28.14
C SER A 370 -19.15 0.91 28.26
N VAL A 371 -19.67 -0.18 27.69
CA VAL A 371 -21.08 -0.57 27.83
C VAL A 371 -21.46 -0.90 29.28
N HIS A 372 -20.56 -1.52 30.06
CA HIS A 372 -20.78 -1.80 31.49
C HIS A 372 -20.72 -0.56 32.40
N CYS A 373 -20.02 0.50 31.99
CA CYS A 373 -19.86 1.73 32.78
C CYS A 373 -20.91 2.82 32.45
N SER A 374 -22.03 2.47 31.82
CA SER A 374 -23.11 3.41 31.49
C SER A 374 -23.93 3.90 32.72
N ASN A 375 -23.43 3.69 33.94
CA ASN A 375 -23.93 4.35 35.15
C ASN A 375 -23.05 5.58 35.44
N PRO A 376 -23.63 6.79 35.54
CA PRO A 376 -22.88 8.05 35.61
C PRO A 376 -22.11 8.27 36.93
N GLU A 377 -21.96 7.26 37.79
CA GLU A 377 -21.24 7.35 39.06
C GLU A 377 -19.80 6.78 38.99
N ASP A 378 -19.45 5.97 37.98
CA ASP A 378 -18.15 5.26 37.93
C ASP A 378 -17.02 5.98 37.15
N LEU A 379 -17.32 7.09 36.48
CA LEU A 379 -16.30 7.82 35.69
C LEU A 379 -15.38 8.73 36.53
N GLY A 380 -15.74 8.99 37.80
CA GLY A 380 -14.92 9.78 38.73
C GLY A 380 -13.81 8.98 39.42
N GLU A 381 -13.96 7.66 39.55
CA GLU A 381 -13.03 6.83 40.35
C GLU A 381 -11.77 6.39 39.59
N LEU A 382 -11.75 6.52 38.26
CA LEU A 382 -10.57 6.16 37.44
C LEU A 382 -9.49 7.25 37.41
N GLU A 383 -9.82 8.51 37.69
CA GLU A 383 -8.85 9.62 37.74
C GLU A 383 -8.15 9.72 39.11
N GLU A 384 -8.79 9.27 40.21
CA GLU A 384 -8.22 9.37 41.56
C GLU A 384 -7.19 8.28 41.90
N GLN A 385 -7.15 7.15 41.19
CA GLN A 385 -6.17 6.07 41.47
C GLN A 385 -4.73 6.36 41.03
N PHE A 386 -4.50 7.43 40.26
CA PHE A 386 -3.16 7.80 39.77
C PHE A 386 -2.67 9.17 40.24
N GLY A 387 -3.42 9.86 41.11
CA GLY A 387 -3.08 11.21 41.58
C GLY A 387 -3.12 11.36 43.10
N SER A 388 -2.02 11.07 43.81
CA SER A 388 -1.74 11.77 45.08
C SER A 388 -0.28 11.67 45.51
N SER A 389 0.46 12.77 45.37
CA SER A 389 1.42 13.21 46.37
C SER A 389 1.42 14.75 46.40
N CYS A 390 1.29 15.30 47.61
CA CYS A 390 1.31 16.72 48.03
C CYS A 390 -0.08 17.38 48.19
N GLY A 391 -0.45 17.65 49.46
CA GLY A 391 -1.72 18.26 49.93
C GLY A 391 -1.81 19.80 49.78
N PRO A 392 -2.42 20.58 50.70
CA PRO A 392 -3.20 20.25 51.90
C PRO A 392 -4.64 20.86 51.93
N VAL A 393 -5.32 20.53 53.02
CA VAL A 393 -6.70 20.79 53.48
C VAL A 393 -7.07 22.27 53.60
N THR A 394 -8.27 22.64 53.12
CA THR A 394 -9.17 23.62 53.78
C THR A 394 -10.64 23.33 53.46
N ASP A 395 -11.48 23.57 54.46
CA ASP A 395 -12.93 23.41 54.57
C ASP A 395 -13.76 24.19 53.52
N ASP A 396 -14.96 23.72 53.17
CA ASP A 396 -16.24 24.36 53.56
C ASP A 396 -17.48 23.59 53.04
N GLU A 397 -18.60 23.89 53.70
CA GLU A 397 -19.86 23.17 53.84
C GLU A 397 -20.84 23.11 52.64
N SER A 398 -21.71 22.10 52.73
CA SER A 398 -23.19 22.17 52.66
C SER A 398 -23.97 21.77 51.38
N ARG A 399 -24.81 20.74 51.62
CA ARG A 399 -26.26 20.62 51.34
C ARG A 399 -26.78 20.20 49.94
N ALA A 400 -27.30 18.96 49.98
CA ALA A 400 -28.71 18.57 49.72
C ALA A 400 -29.22 18.31 48.27
N ARG A 401 -29.41 17.00 48.03
CA ARG A 401 -30.35 16.23 47.17
C ARG A 401 -31.77 16.81 46.93
N PRO A 402 -32.68 16.14 46.16
CA PRO A 402 -32.55 15.43 44.87
C PRO A 402 -33.73 15.76 43.88
N GLY A 403 -33.68 15.28 42.63
CA GLY A 403 -34.78 15.44 41.66
C GLY A 403 -34.90 14.32 40.62
N THR A 404 -35.78 13.37 40.94
CA THR A 404 -36.54 12.42 40.10
C THR A 404 -36.48 12.46 38.55
N ALA A 405 -36.10 11.30 38.00
CA ALA A 405 -36.79 10.47 37.00
C ALA A 405 -37.36 11.07 35.69
N SER A 406 -36.88 10.55 34.55
CA SER A 406 -37.81 9.96 33.56
C SER A 406 -37.13 8.96 32.63
N ARG A 407 -37.60 7.72 32.72
CA ARG A 407 -37.20 6.54 31.94
C ARG A 407 -38.06 6.52 30.67
N ARG A 408 -37.47 6.58 29.47
CA ARG A 408 -38.15 6.18 28.23
C ARG A 408 -37.36 5.09 27.54
N TYR A 409 -37.97 3.91 27.55
CA TYR A 409 -37.60 2.75 26.73
C TYR A 409 -37.53 3.14 25.26
N ARG A 410 -36.45 2.74 24.58
CA ARG A 410 -36.47 2.53 23.13
C ARG A 410 -35.76 1.22 22.82
N LEU A 411 -36.49 0.41 22.04
CA LEU A 411 -36.27 -0.99 21.73
C LEU A 411 -35.02 -1.20 20.87
N PHE A 412 -34.36 -2.33 21.12
CA PHE A 412 -33.29 -2.93 20.34
C PHE A 412 -33.73 -3.17 18.89
N ALA A 413 -32.89 -2.75 17.94
CA ALA A 413 -32.81 -3.31 16.61
C ALA A 413 -31.36 -3.82 16.44
N GLU A 414 -31.23 -5.10 16.14
CA GLU A 414 -29.97 -5.75 15.80
C GLU A 414 -29.51 -5.20 14.45
N GLU A 415 -28.39 -4.47 14.42
CA GLU A 415 -27.69 -4.16 13.17
C GLU A 415 -26.41 -4.98 13.10
N SER A 416 -26.43 -5.94 12.18
CA SER A 416 -25.27 -6.63 11.63
C SER A 416 -24.27 -5.59 11.10
N GLY A 417 -23.08 -5.54 11.70
CA GLY A 417 -22.02 -4.62 11.30
C GLY A 417 -21.62 -4.81 9.84
N MET A 418 -21.97 -3.84 9.01
CA MET A 418 -21.34 -3.63 7.72
C MET A 418 -19.98 -2.97 7.96
N GLU A 419 -18.95 -3.46 7.28
CA GLU A 419 -17.63 -2.82 7.27
C GLU A 419 -17.80 -1.39 6.74
N GLU A 420 -17.44 -0.41 7.58
CA GLU A 420 -17.51 1.01 7.24
C GLU A 420 -16.35 1.32 6.27
N ASP A 421 -16.68 1.70 5.03
CA ASP A 421 -15.73 2.10 3.99
C ASP A 421 -14.77 3.16 4.54
N SER A 422 -13.51 2.77 4.76
CA SER A 422 -12.46 3.67 5.24
C SER A 422 -12.02 4.59 4.12
N LEU A 423 -11.93 5.90 4.38
CA LEU A 423 -11.31 6.93 3.52
C LEU A 423 -9.79 6.74 3.30
N VAL A 424 -9.26 5.55 3.58
CA VAL A 424 -7.84 5.21 3.46
C VAL A 424 -7.70 4.34 2.21
N PRO A 425 -6.74 4.61 1.30
CA PRO A 425 -6.52 3.75 0.16
C PRO A 425 -6.28 2.31 0.64
N PRO A 426 -6.84 1.30 -0.05
CA PRO A 426 -6.54 -0.08 0.28
C PRO A 426 -5.03 -0.28 0.20
N THR A 427 -4.51 -1.08 1.14
CA THR A 427 -3.09 -1.41 1.15
C THR A 427 -2.75 -2.01 -0.22
N PRO A 428 -1.72 -1.52 -0.93
CA PRO A 428 -1.32 -2.10 -2.20
C PRO A 428 -1.23 -3.62 -2.09
N MET A 429 -1.77 -4.36 -3.04
CA MET A 429 -1.68 -5.83 -3.02
C MET A 429 -0.23 -6.33 -3.10
N ASN A 430 0.69 -5.43 -3.46
CA ASN A 430 2.12 -5.58 -3.35
C ASN A 430 2.72 -5.13 -2.00
N SER A 431 1.90 -4.92 -0.96
CA SER A 431 2.37 -4.80 0.43
C SER A 431 3.02 -6.13 0.77
N LEU A 432 4.35 -6.10 0.79
CA LEU A 432 5.24 -7.20 1.15
C LEU A 432 5.07 -7.54 2.64
N VAL A 433 3.88 -7.99 3.01
CA VAL A 433 3.72 -8.95 4.11
C VAL A 433 4.06 -10.35 3.60
N GLU A 434 4.08 -10.57 2.27
CA GLU A 434 4.35 -11.88 1.67
C GLU A 434 5.29 -11.75 0.45
N GLY A 435 6.48 -12.36 0.54
CA GLY A 435 7.33 -12.68 -0.61
C GLY A 435 8.55 -11.78 -0.79
N CYS A 436 8.92 -10.97 0.19
CA CYS A 436 10.21 -10.29 0.14
C CYS A 436 11.32 -11.35 0.32
N PRO A 437 12.42 -11.35 -0.46
CA PRO A 437 13.60 -12.18 -0.18
C PRO A 437 14.18 -11.94 1.23
N LEU A 438 13.74 -10.87 1.91
CA LEU A 438 14.10 -10.53 3.29
C LEU A 438 13.17 -11.16 4.34
N ASP A 439 12.00 -11.69 3.98
CA ASP A 439 11.11 -12.39 4.93
C ASP A 439 11.74 -13.66 5.51
N ARG A 440 12.73 -14.22 4.81
CA ARG A 440 13.51 -15.40 5.25
C ARG A 440 14.96 -15.07 5.60
N GLY A 441 15.31 -13.78 5.64
CA GLY A 441 16.70 -13.33 5.62
C GLY A 441 17.38 -13.59 4.27
N LEU A 442 18.49 -12.91 4.00
CA LEU A 442 19.29 -13.19 2.81
C LEU A 442 19.71 -14.66 2.81
N PRO A 443 19.78 -15.33 1.63
CA PRO A 443 20.38 -16.65 1.54
C PRO A 443 21.76 -16.59 2.20
N ARG A 444 21.98 -17.44 3.22
CA ARG A 444 23.31 -17.63 3.80
C ARG A 444 24.15 -18.37 2.77
N VAL A 445 24.67 -17.64 1.80
CA VAL A 445 25.73 -18.16 0.95
C VAL A 445 26.99 -18.15 1.81
N SER A 446 27.34 -19.30 2.38
CA SER A 446 28.65 -19.45 3.04
C SER A 446 29.74 -19.25 1.99
N ALA A 447 30.88 -18.69 2.38
CA ALA A 447 32.04 -18.57 1.49
C ALA A 447 32.47 -19.94 0.93
N GLU A 448 32.17 -21.01 1.68
CA GLU A 448 32.36 -22.41 1.27
C GLU A 448 31.42 -22.82 0.12
N ALA A 449 30.15 -22.40 0.14
CA ALA A 449 29.19 -22.69 -0.94
C ALA A 449 29.52 -21.96 -2.26
N VAL A 450 30.13 -20.77 -2.18
CA VAL A 450 30.66 -20.07 -3.37
C VAL A 450 31.89 -20.78 -3.94
N LEU A 451 32.78 -21.26 -3.07
CA LEU A 451 33.99 -21.98 -3.47
C LEU A 451 33.69 -23.36 -4.06
N GLU A 452 32.66 -24.04 -3.57
CA GLU A 452 32.20 -25.33 -4.09
C GLU A 452 31.57 -25.18 -5.48
N ARG A 453 30.74 -24.15 -5.69
CA ARG A 453 30.18 -23.81 -7.01
C ARG A 453 31.25 -23.40 -8.03
N PHE A 454 32.29 -22.69 -7.62
CA PHE A 454 33.42 -22.38 -8.51
C PHE A 454 34.21 -23.64 -8.90
N ARG A 455 34.32 -24.63 -8.01
CA ARG A 455 34.98 -25.92 -8.31
C ARG A 455 34.17 -26.77 -9.28
N GLU A 456 32.85 -26.87 -9.08
CA GLU A 456 31.94 -27.59 -9.98
C GLU A 456 31.97 -27.02 -11.40
N VAL A 457 31.93 -25.70 -11.55
CA VAL A 457 32.00 -25.03 -12.87
C VAL A 457 33.36 -25.23 -13.55
N THR A 458 34.46 -25.30 -12.79
CA THR A 458 35.78 -25.60 -13.37
C THR A 458 35.98 -27.06 -13.74
N ASP A 459 35.27 -28.01 -13.12
CA ASP A 459 35.34 -29.42 -13.46
C ASP A 459 34.42 -29.78 -14.63
N GLU A 460 33.27 -29.12 -14.78
CA GLU A 460 32.41 -29.20 -15.98
C GLU A 460 33.11 -28.62 -17.22
N ALA A 461 33.80 -27.48 -17.09
CA ALA A 461 34.59 -26.90 -18.19
C ALA A 461 35.79 -27.77 -18.62
N ARG A 462 36.27 -28.68 -17.75
CA ARG A 462 37.36 -29.63 -18.07
C ARG A 462 36.86 -30.91 -18.73
N THR A 463 35.56 -31.21 -18.64
CA THR A 463 34.98 -32.43 -19.24
C THR A 463 34.46 -32.20 -20.66
N GLU A 464 34.18 -30.97 -21.06
CA GLU A 464 33.76 -30.63 -22.43
C GLU A 464 34.91 -30.49 -23.45
N ASP A 465 36.17 -30.40 -22.99
CA ASP A 465 37.33 -30.16 -23.88
C ASP A 465 38.12 -31.44 -24.25
N ARG A 466 37.48 -32.62 -24.20
CA ARG A 466 38.08 -33.87 -24.72
C ARG A 466 37.66 -34.13 -26.17
N PRO A 467 38.62 -34.27 -27.11
CA PRO A 467 38.28 -34.55 -28.50
C PRO A 467 37.76 -35.99 -28.64
N PRO A 468 36.91 -36.29 -29.65
CA PRO A 468 36.37 -37.62 -29.84
C PRO A 468 37.49 -38.60 -30.18
N ARG A 469 37.67 -39.63 -29.34
CA ARG A 469 38.51 -40.78 -29.69
C ARG A 469 37.76 -41.63 -30.71
N GLY A 470 38.29 -41.67 -31.93
CA GLY A 470 37.87 -42.61 -32.95
C GLY A 470 38.26 -44.04 -32.57
N GLN A 471 37.33 -44.97 -32.79
CA GLN A 471 37.49 -46.22 -33.54
C GLN A 471 36.11 -46.79 -33.87
#